data_AF-A0A379YRF1-F1
#
_entry.id   AF-A0A379YRF1-F1
#
_cell.length_a   1.000
_cell.length_b   1.000
_cell.length_c   1.000
_cell.angle_alpha   90.00
_cell.angle_beta   90.00
_cell.angle_gamma   90.00
#
_symmetry.space_group_name_H-M   'P 1'
#
loop_
_entity.id
_entity.type
_entity.pdbx_description
1 polymer ?
#
loop_
_entity_poly.entity_id
_entity_poly.type
_entity_poly.pdbx_seq_one_letter_code
_entity_poly.pdbx_strand_id
1 'polypeptide(L)'
;MNFWDTLYWGGFDSANDWANKGYEVILSNPDYVYMDFPYEVNPDERGYYWGTRFSDEQKMFSFAPNNLPQNAETSVDRDGNHFTAKSDKPWPGAYGISAQMWSETQRTDDQMEYMIFPRSLSVAERAWHRASWEQDYQAGREYKGGETHFIDSGKLDRDWLRFANILGQRELAKLDKGGVSYRLPVPGARVVGWQAGGQYLVAGSGH
;
A
#
# COMPACT_ATOMS: atom_id res chain seq x y z
N MET A 1 -6.22 1.00 -20.24
CA MET A 1 -6.38 -0.40 -19.82
C MET A 1 -6.06 -0.49 -18.34
N ASN A 2 -6.97 -1.05 -17.53
CA ASN A 2 -6.69 -1.31 -16.11
C ASN A 2 -5.79 -2.53 -16.00
N PHE A 3 -4.57 -2.34 -15.52
CA PHE A 3 -3.58 -3.39 -15.35
C PHE A 3 -3.64 -3.93 -13.92
N TRP A 4 -4.00 -5.21 -13.78
CA TRP A 4 -4.41 -5.81 -12.51
C TRP A 4 -3.66 -7.12 -12.18
N ASP A 5 -2.51 -7.37 -12.82
CA ASP A 5 -1.63 -8.47 -12.41
C ASP A 5 -0.95 -8.11 -11.09
N THR A 6 -0.74 -9.10 -10.21
CA THR A 6 0.09 -8.93 -9.01
C THR A 6 1.57 -8.86 -9.39
N LEU A 7 2.35 -8.08 -8.66
CA LEU A 7 3.78 -7.92 -8.92
C LEU A 7 4.52 -9.23 -8.69
N TYR A 8 4.27 -9.92 -7.58
CA TYR A 8 4.98 -11.17 -7.23
C TYR A 8 4.69 -12.34 -8.20
N TRP A 9 3.71 -12.22 -9.11
CA TRP A 9 3.48 -13.14 -10.23
C TRP A 9 3.92 -12.60 -11.60
N GLY A 10 4.82 -11.61 -11.62
CA GLY A 10 5.43 -11.08 -12.85
C GLY A 10 4.75 -9.83 -13.41
N GLY A 11 3.80 -9.24 -12.69
CA GLY A 11 3.14 -8.00 -13.09
C GLY A 11 4.09 -6.82 -13.31
N PHE A 12 5.26 -6.84 -12.65
CA PHE A 12 6.33 -5.85 -12.85
C PHE A 12 6.97 -5.89 -14.25
N ASP A 13 6.80 -6.96 -15.01
CA ASP A 13 7.34 -7.14 -16.36
C ASP A 13 6.24 -7.23 -17.43
N SER A 14 5.07 -7.77 -17.12
CA SER A 14 3.95 -7.83 -18.06
C SER A 14 3.31 -6.46 -18.32
N ALA A 15 3.38 -5.52 -17.37
CA ALA A 15 2.90 -4.15 -17.54
C ALA A 15 3.57 -3.44 -18.73
N ASN A 16 4.87 -3.67 -18.93
CA ASN A 16 5.65 -3.09 -20.02
C ASN A 16 5.04 -3.43 -21.39
N ASP A 17 4.57 -4.66 -21.59
CA ASP A 17 4.03 -5.10 -22.88
C ASP A 17 2.77 -4.32 -23.27
N TRP A 18 1.95 -3.94 -22.29
CA TRP A 18 0.74 -3.15 -22.54
C TRP A 18 1.10 -1.74 -22.97
N ALA A 19 2.00 -1.07 -22.23
CA ALA A 19 2.43 0.27 -22.57
C ALA A 19 3.14 0.31 -23.94
N ASN A 20 4.01 -0.67 -24.21
CA ASN A 20 4.77 -0.76 -25.47
C ASN A 20 3.88 -1.09 -26.69
N LYS A 21 2.67 -1.62 -26.48
CA LYS A 21 1.64 -1.80 -27.53
C LYS A 21 0.79 -0.55 -27.75
N GLY A 22 1.07 0.55 -27.06
CA GLY A 22 0.35 1.82 -27.19
C GLY A 22 -0.90 1.93 -26.33
N TYR A 23 -1.11 1.03 -25.36
CA TYR A 23 -2.21 1.18 -24.41
C TYR A 23 -1.81 2.18 -23.31
N GLU A 24 -2.73 3.08 -22.96
CA GLU A 24 -2.64 3.87 -21.73
C GLU A 24 -2.84 2.94 -20.52
N VAL A 25 -1.76 2.65 -19.79
CA VAL A 25 -1.79 1.73 -18.65
C VAL A 25 -2.23 2.46 -17.38
N ILE A 26 -3.36 2.05 -16.83
CA ILE A 26 -3.88 2.50 -15.53
C ILE A 26 -3.55 1.42 -14.51
N LEU A 27 -2.60 1.70 -13.61
CA LEU A 27 -2.12 0.73 -12.63
C LEU A 27 -3.23 0.47 -11.60
N SER A 28 -3.60 -0.80 -11.49
CA SER A 28 -4.74 -1.31 -10.72
C SER A 28 -4.33 -2.60 -9.99
N ASN A 29 -3.08 -2.66 -9.52
CA ASN A 29 -2.47 -3.86 -8.96
C ASN A 29 -3.18 -4.31 -7.67
N PRO A 30 -3.78 -5.52 -7.62
CA PRO A 30 -4.59 -5.97 -6.49
C PRO A 30 -3.77 -6.19 -5.22
N ASP A 31 -2.47 -6.48 -5.34
CA ASP A 31 -1.56 -6.61 -4.21
C ASP A 31 -1.22 -5.28 -3.51
N TYR A 32 -1.73 -4.15 -4.03
CA TYR A 32 -1.62 -2.81 -3.42
C TYR A 32 -2.96 -2.09 -3.32
N VAL A 33 -3.65 -1.87 -4.43
CA VAL A 33 -4.72 -0.84 -4.54
C VAL A 33 -6.14 -1.40 -4.56
N TYR A 34 -6.32 -2.68 -4.23
CA TYR A 34 -7.65 -3.27 -4.01
C TYR A 34 -8.12 -2.99 -2.59
N MET A 35 -9.10 -2.11 -2.47
CA MET A 35 -9.71 -1.67 -1.22
C MET A 35 -10.78 -2.64 -0.72
N ASP A 36 -11.03 -3.76 -1.37
CA ASP A 36 -11.80 -4.87 -0.82
C ASP A 36 -10.93 -5.83 0.01
N PHE A 37 -9.60 -5.62 0.05
CA PHE A 37 -8.66 -6.42 0.83
C PHE A 37 -8.46 -5.87 2.26
N PRO A 38 -8.06 -6.70 3.24
CA PRO A 38 -7.97 -6.31 4.64
C PRO A 38 -6.94 -5.20 4.85
N TYR A 39 -7.12 -4.41 5.91
CA TYR A 39 -6.07 -3.48 6.34
C TYR A 39 -4.93 -4.19 7.06
N GLU A 40 -5.19 -5.26 7.80
CA GLU A 40 -4.17 -6.01 8.54
C GLU A 40 -4.46 -7.52 8.51
N VAL A 41 -3.46 -8.32 8.86
CA VAL A 41 -3.59 -9.78 8.95
C VAL A 41 -4.22 -10.16 10.28
N ASN A 42 -5.53 -10.01 10.37
CA ASN A 42 -6.35 -10.38 11.52
C ASN A 42 -7.60 -11.13 11.04
N PRO A 43 -7.94 -12.31 11.59
CA PRO A 43 -9.12 -13.06 11.14
C PRO A 43 -10.44 -12.32 11.32
N ASP A 44 -10.49 -11.31 12.19
CA ASP A 44 -11.67 -10.48 12.41
C ASP A 44 -11.77 -9.29 11.44
N GLU A 45 -10.73 -9.03 10.63
CA GLU A 45 -10.75 -7.97 9.61
C GLU A 45 -11.61 -8.34 8.40
N ARG A 46 -12.19 -7.30 7.80
CA ARG A 46 -13.05 -7.46 6.63
C ARG A 46 -12.22 -7.54 5.35
N GLY A 47 -12.68 -8.37 4.41
CA GLY A 47 -12.23 -8.31 3.02
C GLY A 47 -11.94 -9.67 2.40
N TYR A 48 -11.84 -9.68 1.08
CA TYR A 48 -11.23 -10.78 0.33
C TYR A 48 -9.71 -10.64 0.32
N TYR A 49 -8.95 -11.67 -0.03
CA TYR A 49 -7.49 -11.62 0.17
C TYR A 49 -6.73 -12.46 -0.87
N TRP A 50 -7.30 -12.61 -2.05
CA TRP A 50 -6.74 -13.51 -3.07
C TRP A 50 -5.41 -13.00 -3.65
N GLY A 51 -5.25 -11.67 -3.74
CA GLY A 51 -4.07 -11.01 -4.32
C GLY A 51 -3.04 -10.56 -3.28
N THR A 52 -3.42 -10.32 -2.04
CA THR A 52 -2.49 -10.13 -0.92
C THR A 52 -3.24 -10.28 0.40
N ARG A 53 -2.52 -10.51 1.51
CA ARG A 53 -3.14 -10.71 2.82
C ARG A 53 -3.64 -9.42 3.47
N PHE A 54 -3.00 -8.29 3.14
CA PHE A 54 -3.40 -6.98 3.63
C PHE A 54 -2.86 -5.85 2.72
N SER A 55 -3.51 -4.70 2.78
CA SER A 55 -3.01 -3.43 2.24
C SER A 55 -3.52 -2.26 3.07
N ASP A 56 -2.73 -1.85 4.06
CA ASP A 56 -2.99 -0.70 4.91
C ASP A 56 -2.63 0.62 4.22
N GLU A 57 -2.83 1.73 4.93
CA GLU A 57 -2.48 3.07 4.51
C GLU A 57 -0.99 3.19 4.13
N GLN A 58 -0.10 2.55 4.91
CA GLN A 58 1.34 2.58 4.69
C GLN A 58 1.75 1.83 3.42
N LYS A 59 1.22 0.62 3.22
CA LYS A 59 1.53 -0.18 2.05
C LYS A 59 1.01 0.46 0.77
N MET A 60 -0.20 1.04 0.79
CA MET A 60 -0.71 1.81 -0.35
C MET A 60 0.13 3.06 -0.63
N PHE A 61 0.59 3.77 0.41
CA PHE A 61 1.46 4.94 0.26
C PHE A 61 2.85 4.58 -0.30
N SER A 62 3.37 3.41 0.07
CA SER A 62 4.70 2.93 -0.31
C SER A 62 4.75 2.31 -1.71
N PHE A 63 3.60 2.20 -2.38
CA PHE A 63 3.53 1.72 -3.77
C PHE A 63 4.18 2.73 -4.71
N ALA A 64 5.10 2.26 -5.54
CA ALA A 64 5.72 3.03 -6.60
C ALA A 64 5.15 2.62 -7.97
N PRO A 65 4.09 3.31 -8.45
CA PRO A 65 3.34 2.87 -9.63
C PRO A 65 4.13 3.00 -10.93
N ASN A 66 5.14 3.88 -10.99
CA ASN A 66 5.88 4.15 -12.21
C ASN A 66 7.25 3.44 -12.30
N ASN A 67 7.61 2.63 -11.28
CA ASN A 67 8.77 1.75 -11.29
C ASN A 67 8.42 0.44 -10.56
N LEU A 68 7.58 -0.39 -11.19
CA LEU A 68 7.01 -1.58 -10.55
C LEU A 68 8.04 -2.53 -9.92
N PRO A 69 9.23 -2.79 -10.52
CA PRO A 69 10.22 -3.68 -9.92
C PRO A 69 10.69 -3.24 -8.52
N GLN A 70 10.77 -1.93 -8.27
CA GLN A 70 11.33 -1.43 -7.00
C GLN A 70 10.53 -1.91 -5.78
N ASN A 71 9.24 -2.19 -5.97
CA ASN A 71 8.36 -2.60 -4.88
C ASN A 71 8.77 -3.93 -4.24
N ALA A 72 9.64 -4.73 -4.87
CA ALA A 72 10.22 -5.93 -4.26
C ALA A 72 11.06 -5.63 -3.00
N GLU A 73 11.63 -4.43 -2.88
CA GLU A 73 12.39 -4.02 -1.68
C GLU A 73 11.50 -3.42 -0.58
N THR A 74 10.28 -2.96 -0.91
CA THR A 74 9.40 -2.23 0.02
C THR A 74 8.14 -3.00 0.39
N SER A 75 7.98 -4.24 -0.09
CA SER A 75 6.84 -5.09 0.26
C SER A 75 7.21 -6.57 0.26
N VAL A 76 6.21 -7.38 0.61
CA VAL A 76 6.24 -8.84 0.57
C VAL A 76 5.06 -9.36 -0.24
N ASP A 77 5.16 -10.62 -0.69
CA ASP A 77 4.08 -11.29 -1.40
C ASP A 77 2.87 -11.61 -0.49
N ARG A 78 1.85 -12.27 -1.06
CA ARG A 78 0.62 -12.63 -0.36
C ARG A 78 0.79 -13.57 0.85
N ASP A 79 1.91 -14.25 0.94
CA ASP A 79 2.25 -15.20 2.00
C ASP A 79 3.34 -14.64 2.94
N GLY A 80 3.73 -13.37 2.75
CA GLY A 80 4.69 -12.67 3.60
C GLY A 80 6.14 -12.89 3.22
N ASN A 81 6.41 -13.46 2.04
CA ASN A 81 7.78 -13.72 1.59
C ASN A 81 8.33 -12.55 0.78
N HIS A 82 9.65 -12.38 0.83
CA HIS A 82 10.34 -11.55 -0.14
C HIS A 82 10.21 -12.13 -1.55
N PHE A 83 10.10 -11.25 -2.54
CA PHE A 83 10.12 -11.61 -3.96
C PHE A 83 11.22 -10.84 -4.68
N THR A 84 11.49 -11.25 -5.92
CA THR A 84 12.44 -10.59 -6.82
C THR A 84 11.69 -10.03 -8.00
N ALA A 85 12.07 -8.85 -8.46
CA ALA A 85 11.46 -8.19 -9.59
C ALA A 85 12.51 -7.52 -10.49
N LYS A 86 12.39 -7.79 -11.78
CA LYS A 86 13.26 -7.27 -12.84
C LYS A 86 12.47 -7.24 -14.13
N SER A 87 12.66 -6.21 -14.94
CA SER A 87 12.26 -6.24 -16.34
C SER A 87 13.40 -5.70 -17.21
N ASP A 88 13.65 -6.33 -18.35
CA ASP A 88 14.60 -5.86 -19.37
C ASP A 88 13.90 -5.05 -20.48
N LYS A 89 12.57 -4.89 -20.39
CA LYS A 89 11.75 -4.26 -21.44
C LYS A 89 11.76 -2.73 -21.33
N PRO A 90 11.50 -1.99 -22.43
CA PRO A 90 11.24 -0.55 -22.32
C PRO A 90 10.01 -0.27 -21.44
N TRP A 91 10.03 0.84 -20.69
CA TRP A 91 8.89 1.34 -19.95
C TRP A 91 8.69 2.83 -20.28
N PRO A 92 7.67 3.19 -21.09
CA PRO A 92 7.40 4.58 -21.43
C PRO A 92 6.71 5.34 -20.28
N GLY A 93 6.21 4.63 -19.26
CA GLY A 93 5.53 5.20 -18.11
C GLY A 93 4.08 4.72 -17.96
N ALA A 94 3.58 4.83 -16.73
CA ALA A 94 2.18 4.72 -16.38
C ALA A 94 1.37 5.90 -16.95
N TYR A 95 0.14 5.65 -17.38
CA TYR A 95 -0.81 6.73 -17.68
C TYR A 95 -1.51 7.24 -16.42
N GLY A 96 -1.78 6.35 -15.46
CA GLY A 96 -2.40 6.72 -14.19
C GLY A 96 -2.46 5.56 -13.21
N ILE A 97 -3.10 5.79 -12.07
CA ILE A 97 -3.37 4.81 -11.01
C ILE A 97 -4.86 4.84 -10.69
N SER A 98 -5.42 3.68 -10.33
CA SER A 98 -6.79 3.56 -9.86
C SER A 98 -6.82 2.56 -8.71
N ALA A 99 -7.51 2.91 -7.62
CA ALA A 99 -7.85 1.97 -6.55
C ALA A 99 -9.28 1.47 -6.72
N GLN A 100 -9.52 0.21 -6.36
CA GLN A 100 -10.75 -0.52 -6.65
C GLN A 100 -11.47 -0.85 -5.35
N MET A 101 -12.79 -0.65 -5.34
CA MET A 101 -13.65 -1.13 -4.27
C MET A 101 -14.61 -2.18 -4.82
N TRP A 102 -14.24 -3.45 -4.68
CA TRP A 102 -15.17 -4.56 -4.92
C TRP A 102 -16.06 -4.77 -3.69
N SER A 103 -17.26 -5.32 -3.88
CA SER A 103 -18.35 -5.17 -2.89
C SER A 103 -18.97 -6.49 -2.44
N GLU A 104 -18.32 -7.63 -2.70
CA GLU A 104 -18.81 -8.97 -2.34
C GLU A 104 -19.17 -9.09 -0.85
N THR A 105 -18.37 -8.45 0.02
CA THR A 105 -18.55 -8.51 1.47
C THR A 105 -19.00 -7.19 2.08
N GLN A 106 -19.21 -6.15 1.29
CA GLN A 106 -19.51 -4.79 1.73
C GLN A 106 -20.99 -4.54 1.47
N ARG A 107 -21.79 -4.98 2.44
CA ARG A 107 -23.25 -5.07 2.34
C ARG A 107 -23.96 -3.78 2.72
N THR A 108 -23.23 -2.84 3.30
CA THR A 108 -23.75 -1.54 3.77
C THR A 108 -22.78 -0.44 3.37
N ASP A 109 -23.29 0.78 3.25
CA ASP A 109 -22.51 1.96 2.90
C ASP A 109 -21.38 2.19 3.93
N ASP A 110 -21.66 2.06 5.23
CA ASP A 110 -20.62 2.14 6.29
C ASP A 110 -19.49 1.13 6.09
N GLN A 111 -19.79 -0.08 5.59
CA GLN A 111 -18.76 -1.09 5.33
C GLN A 111 -17.95 -0.73 4.09
N MET A 112 -18.56 -0.09 3.10
CA MET A 112 -17.85 0.44 1.94
C MET A 112 -16.92 1.59 2.37
N GLU A 113 -17.41 2.53 3.18
CA GLU A 113 -16.64 3.65 3.72
C GLU A 113 -15.46 3.18 4.57
N TYR A 114 -15.68 2.20 5.46
CA TYR A 114 -14.64 1.58 6.28
C TYR A 114 -13.49 1.05 5.40
N MET A 115 -13.83 0.40 4.30
CA MET A 115 -12.86 -0.26 3.43
C MET A 115 -12.13 0.72 2.50
N ILE A 116 -12.78 1.82 2.11
CA ILE A 116 -12.18 2.89 1.28
C ILE A 116 -11.32 3.84 2.11
N PHE A 117 -11.76 4.20 3.31
CA PHE A 117 -11.14 5.25 4.11
C PHE A 117 -10.50 4.70 5.40
N PRO A 118 -9.29 5.17 5.77
CA PRO A 118 -8.63 6.33 5.20
C PRO A 118 -7.59 6.04 4.10
N ARG A 119 -7.33 4.77 3.74
CA ARG A 119 -6.23 4.41 2.79
C ARG A 119 -6.37 4.99 1.38
N SER A 120 -7.57 5.36 0.94
CA SER A 120 -7.75 6.11 -0.31
C SER A 120 -7.00 7.44 -0.34
N LEU A 121 -6.71 8.06 0.81
CA LEU A 121 -5.87 9.27 0.88
C LEU A 121 -4.42 8.94 0.51
N SER A 122 -3.91 7.76 0.87
CA SER A 122 -2.57 7.30 0.43
C SER A 122 -2.52 7.13 -1.09
N VAL A 123 -3.58 6.58 -1.68
CA VAL A 123 -3.70 6.43 -3.14
C VAL A 123 -3.78 7.81 -3.82
N ALA A 124 -4.58 8.74 -3.28
CA ALA A 124 -4.70 10.09 -3.81
C ALA A 124 -3.34 10.81 -3.85
N GLU A 125 -2.57 10.64 -2.78
CA GLU A 125 -1.22 11.18 -2.66
C GLU A 125 -0.25 10.54 -3.67
N ARG A 126 -0.23 9.20 -3.84
CA ARG A 126 0.60 8.54 -4.89
C ARG A 126 0.13 8.78 -6.32
N ALA A 127 -1.16 9.04 -6.52
CA ALA A 127 -1.70 9.40 -7.82
C ALA A 127 -1.27 10.80 -8.28
N TRP A 128 -1.07 11.70 -7.32
CA TRP A 128 -0.78 13.11 -7.59
C TRP A 128 0.71 13.44 -7.51
N HIS A 129 1.40 12.90 -6.51
CA HIS A 129 2.78 13.24 -6.21
C HIS A 129 3.70 12.05 -6.45
N ARG A 130 4.75 12.28 -7.24
CA ARG A 130 5.89 11.38 -7.36
C ARG A 130 6.94 11.75 -6.29
N ALA A 131 7.11 10.88 -5.32
CA ALA A 131 8.01 11.09 -4.19
C ALA A 131 9.48 10.89 -4.57
N SER A 132 10.39 11.47 -3.77
CA SER A 132 11.84 11.41 -4.03
C SER A 132 12.48 10.03 -3.85
N TRP A 133 11.77 9.10 -3.19
CA TRP A 133 12.18 7.70 -3.04
C TRP A 133 11.66 6.81 -4.20
N GLU A 134 10.78 7.34 -5.06
CA GLU A 134 10.32 6.67 -6.29
C GLU A 134 11.37 6.83 -7.40
N GLN A 135 12.22 5.81 -7.54
CA GLN A 135 13.31 5.81 -8.51
C GLN A 135 12.78 5.84 -9.95
N ASP A 136 13.57 6.40 -10.86
CA ASP A 136 13.33 6.18 -12.29
C ASP A 136 13.48 4.68 -12.60
N TYR A 137 12.58 4.18 -13.46
CA TYR A 137 12.68 2.83 -14.00
C TYR A 137 14.00 2.64 -14.74
N GLN A 138 14.65 1.49 -14.52
CA GLN A 138 15.87 1.10 -15.22
C GLN A 138 15.75 -0.33 -15.72
N ALA A 139 15.69 -0.49 -17.04
CA ALA A 139 15.71 -1.80 -17.67
C ALA A 139 16.95 -2.59 -17.22
N GLY A 140 16.73 -3.85 -16.86
CA GLY A 140 17.78 -4.75 -16.38
C GLY A 140 18.14 -4.62 -14.91
N ARG A 141 17.61 -3.63 -14.18
CA ARG A 141 17.78 -3.56 -12.72
C ARG A 141 16.90 -4.60 -12.03
N GLU A 142 17.54 -5.44 -11.24
CA GLU A 142 16.88 -6.48 -10.43
C GLU A 142 16.82 -6.03 -8.97
N TYR A 143 15.62 -5.95 -8.42
CA TYR A 143 15.36 -5.68 -7.02
C TYR A 143 14.99 -7.00 -6.33
N LYS A 144 15.62 -7.29 -5.19
CA LYS A 144 15.44 -8.52 -4.42
C LYS A 144 15.11 -8.15 -2.97
N GLY A 145 13.89 -8.47 -2.54
CA GLY A 145 13.46 -8.20 -1.17
C GLY A 145 14.40 -8.83 -0.15
N GLY A 146 14.84 -8.04 0.84
CA GLY A 146 15.76 -8.48 1.89
C GLY A 146 17.22 -8.65 1.47
N GLU A 147 17.57 -8.47 0.19
CA GLU A 147 18.95 -8.61 -0.32
C GLU A 147 19.49 -7.31 -0.91
N THR A 148 18.74 -6.66 -1.80
CA THR A 148 19.18 -5.39 -2.41
C THR A 148 18.69 -4.19 -1.60
N HIS A 149 19.41 -3.07 -1.73
CA HIS A 149 19.15 -1.83 -1.00
C HIS A 149 19.27 -0.63 -1.95
N PHE A 150 18.58 -0.68 -3.09
CA PHE A 150 18.57 0.41 -4.04
C PHE A 150 17.69 1.57 -3.58
N ILE A 151 16.60 1.29 -2.85
CA ILE A 151 15.67 2.32 -2.36
C ILE A 151 16.22 2.98 -1.10
N ASP A 152 16.07 4.31 -1.02
CA ASP A 152 16.31 5.07 0.20
C ASP A 152 15.13 4.89 1.18
N SER A 153 15.13 3.77 1.89
CA SER A 153 14.09 3.42 2.87
C SER A 153 13.92 4.50 3.94
N GLY A 154 15.01 5.15 4.36
CA GLY A 154 14.94 6.25 5.31
C GLY A 154 14.14 7.46 4.79
N LYS A 155 14.18 7.76 3.47
CA LYS A 155 13.31 8.78 2.87
C LYS A 155 11.85 8.34 2.83
N LEU A 156 11.59 7.09 2.45
CA LEU A 156 10.24 6.52 2.46
C LEU A 156 9.63 6.59 3.87
N ASP A 157 10.37 6.13 4.88
CA ASP A 157 9.91 6.11 6.27
C ASP A 157 9.60 7.52 6.81
N ARG A 158 10.47 8.50 6.52
CA ARG A 158 10.23 9.89 6.93
C ARG A 158 9.03 10.52 6.23
N ASP A 159 8.82 10.19 4.95
CA ASP A 159 7.71 10.69 4.17
C ASP A 159 6.38 10.09 4.67
N TRP A 160 6.36 8.77 4.87
CA TRP A 160 5.25 8.06 5.50
C TRP A 160 4.95 8.61 6.89
N LEU A 161 5.96 8.77 7.75
CA LEU A 161 5.78 9.31 9.10
C LEU A 161 5.09 10.68 9.07
N ARG A 162 5.51 11.56 8.16
CA ARG A 162 4.88 12.87 7.98
C ARG A 162 3.44 12.73 7.50
N PHE A 163 3.20 11.88 6.51
CA PHE A 163 1.86 11.63 5.96
C PHE A 163 0.91 11.07 7.02
N ALA A 164 1.32 10.04 7.76
CA ALA A 164 0.54 9.43 8.84
C ALA A 164 0.20 10.44 9.96
N ASN A 165 1.14 11.32 10.32
CA ASN A 165 0.88 12.40 11.27
C ASN A 165 -0.14 13.42 10.74
N ILE A 166 -0.06 13.81 9.46
CA ILE A 166 -1.06 14.68 8.84
C ILE A 166 -2.44 14.01 8.83
N LEU A 167 -2.48 12.71 8.53
CA LEU A 167 -3.70 11.93 8.54
C LEU A 167 -4.33 11.96 9.94
N GLY A 168 -3.62 11.47 10.95
CA GLY A 168 -4.13 11.35 12.32
C GLY A 168 -4.40 12.68 13.03
N GLN A 169 -3.58 13.72 12.80
CA GLN A 169 -3.71 15.00 13.51
C GLN A 169 -4.63 16.00 12.80
N ARG A 170 -5.01 15.75 11.54
CA ARG A 170 -5.74 16.76 10.75
C ARG A 170 -6.79 16.19 9.80
N GLU A 171 -6.45 15.23 8.96
CA GLU A 171 -7.35 14.82 7.87
C GLU A 171 -8.48 13.90 8.34
N LEU A 172 -8.24 13.01 9.32
CA LEU A 172 -9.30 12.17 9.90
C LEU A 172 -10.44 13.01 10.52
N ALA A 173 -10.10 14.11 11.21
CA ALA A 173 -11.10 15.04 11.75
C ALA A 173 -11.94 15.75 10.66
N LYS A 174 -11.50 15.75 9.40
CA LYS A 174 -12.32 16.22 8.27
C LYS A 174 -13.24 15.12 7.75
N LEU A 175 -12.79 13.86 7.75
CA LEU A 175 -13.64 12.71 7.44
C LEU A 175 -14.78 12.59 8.46
N ASP A 176 -14.50 12.81 9.75
CA ASP A 176 -15.53 12.93 10.81
C ASP A 176 -16.60 13.98 10.46
N LYS A 177 -16.16 15.18 10.06
CA LYS A 177 -17.08 16.26 9.66
C LYS A 177 -17.84 15.95 8.37
N GLY A 178 -17.29 15.10 7.52
CA GLY A 178 -17.92 14.59 6.32
C GLY A 178 -18.94 13.48 6.58
N GLY A 179 -18.99 12.94 7.80
CA GLY A 179 -19.89 11.84 8.16
C GLY A 179 -19.48 10.49 7.56
N VAL A 180 -18.19 10.31 7.26
CA VAL A 180 -17.66 9.07 6.68
C VAL A 180 -17.30 8.07 7.77
N SER A 181 -17.80 6.84 7.68
CA SER A 181 -17.50 5.72 8.58
C SER A 181 -16.15 5.06 8.29
N TYR A 182 -15.06 5.84 8.35
CA TYR A 182 -13.70 5.35 8.05
C TYR A 182 -13.17 4.37 9.12
N ARG A 183 -12.20 3.52 8.75
CA ARG A 183 -11.53 2.61 9.70
C ARG A 183 -10.69 3.36 10.72
N LEU A 184 -10.92 3.09 12.01
CA LEU A 184 -9.99 3.44 13.07
C LEU A 184 -9.02 2.26 13.33
N PRO A 185 -7.69 2.45 13.25
CA PRO A 185 -6.74 1.37 13.51
C PRO A 185 -6.76 0.96 14.98
N VAL A 186 -6.65 -0.36 15.24
CA VAL A 186 -6.53 -0.89 16.60
C VAL A 186 -5.15 -0.51 17.17
N PRO A 187 -5.05 0.05 18.39
CA PRO A 187 -3.76 0.42 18.97
C PRO A 187 -2.86 -0.79 19.23
N GLY A 188 -1.56 -0.64 18.94
CA GLY A 188 -0.55 -1.57 19.44
C GLY A 188 -0.27 -1.31 20.93
N ALA A 189 -0.17 -2.34 21.75
CA ALA A 189 0.10 -2.18 23.17
C ALA A 189 1.07 -3.25 23.68
N ARG A 190 1.94 -2.87 24.63
CA ARG A 190 2.79 -3.80 25.38
C ARG A 190 2.89 -3.39 26.85
N VAL A 191 3.06 -4.37 27.73
CA VAL A 191 3.34 -4.16 29.15
C VAL A 191 4.86 -4.17 29.36
N VAL A 192 5.43 -3.13 29.97
CA VAL A 192 6.87 -3.03 30.25
C VAL A 192 7.10 -2.78 31.74
N GLY A 193 7.81 -3.70 32.40
CA GLY A 193 8.21 -3.61 33.80
C GLY A 193 7.17 -4.12 34.81
N TRP A 194 7.64 -4.88 35.81
CA TRP A 194 6.91 -5.19 37.04
C TRP A 194 7.54 -4.34 38.15
N GLN A 195 6.81 -3.36 38.69
CA GLN A 195 7.14 -2.76 39.98
C GLN A 195 5.95 -2.95 40.91
N ALA A 196 6.25 -3.17 42.20
CA ALA A 196 5.25 -3.31 43.26
C ALA A 196 4.39 -2.04 43.33
N GLY A 197 3.25 -2.02 42.61
CA GLY A 197 2.38 -0.85 42.52
C GLY A 197 1.38 -0.83 41.34
N GLY A 198 1.61 -1.58 40.25
CA GLY A 198 0.64 -1.70 39.15
C GLY A 198 1.26 -1.91 37.77
N GLN A 199 0.42 -2.30 36.80
CA GLN A 199 0.79 -2.43 35.39
C GLN A 199 0.63 -1.08 34.69
N TYR A 200 1.63 -0.67 33.90
CA TYR A 200 1.49 0.46 32.97
C TYR A 200 1.24 -0.09 31.56
N LEU A 201 0.15 0.35 30.94
CA LEU A 201 -0.08 0.16 29.51
C LEU A 201 0.68 1.26 28.77
N VAL A 202 1.64 0.88 27.93
CA VAL A 202 2.23 1.80 26.95
C VAL A 202 1.50 1.55 25.63
N ALA A 203 0.69 2.52 25.21
CA ALA A 203 0.17 2.56 23.85
C ALA A 203 1.34 2.89 22.91
N GLY A 204 1.62 1.99 21.98
CA GLY A 204 2.48 2.24 20.83
C GLY A 204 1.60 2.51 19.61
N SER A 205 2.09 3.32 18.67
CA SER A 205 1.59 3.23 17.30
C SER A 205 1.92 1.83 16.79
N GLY A 206 0.91 1.01 16.55
CA GLY A 206 1.11 -0.30 15.93
C GLY A 206 1.44 -0.12 14.46
N HIS A 207 2.71 0.14 14.16
CA HIS A 207 3.32 0.11 12.84
C HIS A 207 4.74 -0.41 12.97
#